data_AF-A0A017HVF6-F1
#
_entry.id   AF-A0A017HVF6-F1
#
_cell.length_a   1.000
_cell.length_b   1.000
_cell.length_c   1.000
_cell.angle_alpha   90.00
_cell.angle_beta   90.00
_cell.angle_gamma   90.00
#
_symmetry.space_group_name_H-M   'P 1'
#
loop_
_entity.id
_entity.type
_entity.pdbx_description
1 polymer ?
#
loop_
_entity_poly.entity_id
_entity_poly.type
_entity_poly.pdbx_seq_one_letter_code
_entity_poly.pdbx_strand_id
1 'polypeptide(L)'
;MGQRHIRSLALPCSAAALLIHLGGAAVAQDASGADQSFRYDLQQENRRSEPELRQPGQRNVVPLTGRFVLNGITLDYGATGFLSAGVLDGAHRRSSLDFTGTYALRSDLSEGIEGRLFQRRQVGWYLQLQSADQHRTITTTREEAVDLLGSRVRLSVTGGCIAPEAAPGALCTYTPGLEVDPHRVDPNTLVPGGFILSSQFGQEISLETHEALKAPGFQRGVAGGDVVGMDLDFSNTGFTLSQDRSGANRISRYEDVEQRSVLTLSRVEQNLTSSSTQASLGRTIRSFTLLDEDEWTQTAFILQAAAWLLPALDGQLPAGDGDPNLRISNNLFLSANNLRLPRDSITAYQSGVSRVTHSASPARRASETPVAWTNGVWLGFSQVRDVSVTNRVSYVPTGPRRDVASQFTQGGLDVAWDGLSDGTITVVDAIDQQITELDFSDIDNLFVQTGVDVTTQEATRRVISQEVSTYRYVPHLSFSGNRTSGTSVLRYYTGVILSDETTAYVGADYALNTEQGWSAYLRADVYSNPDQDHYSEVEGRLSRRFKLSEDRNFTLGVAAHAELDRPNLDGSVPRLGEGSSGIDLVGGYQSGPLSLTARERFSDVNTDTGATSTTFGLTYRVNPA
;
A
#
# COMPACT_ATOMS: atom_id res chain seq x y z
N MET A 1 -28.02 -19.06 -48.64
CA MET A 1 -27.04 -18.46 -49.58
C MET A 1 -26.69 -17.08 -49.04
N GLY A 2 -25.51 -16.73 -48.55
CA GLY A 2 -24.28 -17.46 -48.26
C GLY A 2 -23.51 -16.66 -47.18
N GLN A 3 -22.81 -17.38 -46.31
CA GLN A 3 -21.95 -16.84 -45.26
C GLN A 3 -20.77 -16.04 -45.85
N ARG A 4 -20.37 -14.93 -45.22
CA ARG A 4 -19.02 -14.39 -45.33
C ARG A 4 -18.47 -13.97 -43.97
N HIS A 5 -17.44 -14.69 -43.56
CA HIS A 5 -16.50 -14.37 -42.49
C HIS A 5 -15.77 -13.05 -42.79
N ILE A 6 -15.57 -12.21 -41.77
CA ILE A 6 -14.55 -11.16 -41.78
C ILE A 6 -13.46 -11.58 -40.80
N ARG A 7 -12.26 -11.73 -41.35
CA ARG A 7 -11.04 -12.19 -40.70
C ARG A 7 -10.36 -11.04 -39.95
N SER A 8 -9.85 -11.38 -38.78
CA SER A 8 -8.81 -10.68 -38.02
C SER A 8 -7.56 -10.39 -38.87
N LEU A 9 -7.10 -9.15 -38.83
CA LEU A 9 -5.80 -8.72 -39.35
C LEU A 9 -4.86 -8.49 -38.17
N ALA A 10 -4.00 -9.48 -37.93
CA ALA A 10 -2.74 -9.32 -37.22
C ALA A 10 -1.68 -8.96 -38.26
N LEU A 11 -0.88 -7.93 -38.00
CA LEU A 11 0.35 -7.66 -38.73
C LEU A 11 1.50 -7.45 -37.73
N PRO A 12 2.63 -8.15 -37.90
CA PRO A 12 3.77 -8.15 -37.00
C PRO A 12 4.78 -7.08 -37.40
N CYS A 13 5.57 -6.59 -36.44
CA CYS A 13 6.85 -5.98 -36.75
C CYS A 13 7.90 -6.41 -35.72
N SER A 14 8.80 -7.25 -36.20
CA SER A 14 9.93 -7.82 -35.47
C SER A 14 11.19 -6.96 -35.64
N ALA A 15 12.03 -7.03 -34.60
CA ALA A 15 13.49 -6.94 -34.61
C ALA A 15 14.18 -5.56 -34.69
N ALA A 16 14.79 -5.19 -33.57
CA ALA A 16 16.23 -4.90 -33.55
C ALA A 16 16.81 -5.36 -32.20
N ALA A 17 17.61 -6.43 -32.26
CA ALA A 17 18.37 -6.96 -31.14
C ALA A 17 19.61 -6.09 -30.91
N LEU A 18 19.84 -5.68 -29.66
CA LEU A 18 21.16 -5.23 -29.21
C LEU A 18 21.51 -5.98 -27.93
N LEU A 19 22.35 -7.00 -28.09
CA LEU A 19 23.05 -7.71 -27.02
C LEU A 19 24.10 -6.78 -26.42
N ILE A 20 23.97 -6.45 -25.13
CA ILE A 20 25.09 -6.00 -24.31
C ILE A 20 25.14 -6.91 -23.08
N HIS A 21 26.13 -7.79 -23.09
CA HIS A 21 26.62 -8.47 -21.88
C HIS A 21 27.39 -7.46 -21.03
N LEU A 22 26.89 -7.13 -19.84
CA LEU A 22 27.72 -6.66 -18.72
C LEU A 22 27.17 -7.25 -17.42
N GLY A 23 28.06 -7.95 -16.71
CA GLY A 23 27.75 -8.69 -15.51
C GLY A 23 27.65 -7.84 -14.24
N GLY A 24 26.91 -8.40 -13.28
CA GLY A 24 27.17 -8.36 -11.84
C GLY A 24 27.43 -7.01 -11.17
N ALA A 25 26.41 -6.48 -10.49
CA ALA A 25 26.39 -6.41 -9.03
C ALA A 25 24.99 -5.96 -8.59
N ALA A 26 24.26 -6.88 -7.97
CA ALA A 26 22.99 -6.61 -7.32
C ALA A 26 23.23 -5.87 -6.02
N VAL A 27 22.56 -4.72 -5.85
CA VAL A 27 22.20 -4.19 -4.53
C VAL A 27 20.76 -3.71 -4.66
N ALA A 28 19.83 -4.62 -4.37
CA ALA A 28 18.43 -4.29 -4.17
C ALA A 28 18.29 -3.78 -2.73
N GLN A 29 17.82 -2.55 -2.56
CA GLN A 29 17.22 -2.09 -1.31
C GLN A 29 15.88 -1.46 -1.66
N ASP A 30 14.84 -2.18 -1.26
CA ASP A 30 13.47 -1.71 -1.11
C ASP A 30 13.49 -0.51 -0.16
N ALA A 31 13.03 0.65 -0.64
CA ALA A 31 13.01 1.89 0.13
C ALA A 31 11.64 2.55 -0.07
N SER A 32 10.77 2.34 0.92
CA SER A 32 9.43 2.89 1.02
C SER A 32 9.45 4.42 1.25
N GLY A 33 8.31 5.07 1.01
CA GLY A 33 8.18 6.51 0.72
C GLY A 33 8.73 7.49 1.77
N ALA A 34 8.94 7.08 3.02
CA ALA A 34 9.61 7.90 4.02
C ALA A 34 11.14 7.99 3.79
N ASP A 35 11.77 6.91 3.30
CA ASP A 35 13.23 6.82 3.08
C ASP A 35 13.66 7.60 1.82
N GLN A 36 12.77 7.73 0.84
CA GLN A 36 13.00 8.58 -0.33
C GLN A 36 13.06 10.06 0.03
N SER A 37 12.24 10.54 0.97
CA SER A 37 12.23 11.97 1.35
C SER A 37 13.54 12.42 2.03
N PHE A 38 14.15 11.55 2.84
CA PHE A 38 15.43 11.83 3.50
C PHE A 38 16.61 11.74 2.52
N ARG A 39 16.58 10.77 1.58
CA ARG A 39 17.58 10.64 0.52
C ARG A 39 17.48 11.76 -0.53
N TYR A 40 16.28 12.23 -0.87
CA TYR A 40 16.08 13.33 -1.82
C TYR A 40 16.70 14.65 -1.30
N ASP A 41 16.52 14.97 -0.03
CA ASP A 41 17.04 16.22 0.56
C ASP A 41 18.57 16.18 0.77
N LEU A 42 19.13 15.02 1.14
CA LEU A 42 20.59 14.83 1.20
C LEU A 42 21.26 14.84 -0.19
N GLN A 43 20.53 14.42 -1.23
CA GLN A 43 20.99 14.55 -2.63
C GLN A 43 20.86 15.99 -3.15
N GLN A 44 19.82 16.74 -2.77
CA GLN A 44 19.71 18.16 -3.11
C GLN A 44 20.83 19.00 -2.45
N GLU A 45 21.23 18.67 -1.22
CA GLU A 45 22.36 19.35 -0.55
C GLU A 45 23.72 19.13 -1.24
N ASN A 46 23.83 18.13 -2.12
CA ASN A 46 25.07 17.77 -2.81
C ASN A 46 25.10 18.10 -4.30
N ARG A 47 24.02 18.63 -4.89
CA ARG A 47 24.05 19.18 -6.25
C ARG A 47 24.68 20.57 -6.24
N ARG A 48 25.99 20.64 -6.04
CA ARG A 48 26.78 21.64 -6.78
C ARG A 48 26.64 21.25 -8.24
N SER A 49 25.92 22.07 -8.98
CA SER A 49 25.75 22.02 -10.42
C SER A 49 27.06 21.68 -11.13
N GLU A 50 27.17 20.44 -11.62
CA GLU A 50 28.10 20.11 -12.70
C GLU A 50 27.64 20.87 -13.95
N PRO A 51 28.55 21.47 -14.72
CA PRO A 51 28.21 22.11 -15.97
C PRO A 51 27.87 21.03 -17.00
N GLU A 52 26.59 20.86 -17.29
CA GLU A 52 26.11 19.99 -18.36
C GLU A 52 26.68 20.44 -19.72
N LEU A 53 27.14 19.48 -20.52
CA LEU A 53 27.78 19.71 -21.82
C LEU A 53 26.81 20.44 -22.77
N ARG A 54 27.14 21.70 -23.06
CA ARG A 54 26.35 22.62 -23.88
C ARG A 54 26.36 22.21 -25.35
N GLN A 55 25.19 21.99 -25.94
CA GLN A 55 25.05 21.91 -27.40
C GLN A 55 25.06 23.33 -28.03
N PRO A 56 25.76 23.54 -29.15
CA PRO A 56 25.86 24.86 -29.79
C PRO A 56 24.57 25.18 -30.56
N GLY A 57 23.86 26.24 -30.13
CA GLY A 57 22.71 26.79 -30.88
C GLY A 57 21.61 27.46 -30.03
N GLN A 58 21.56 27.23 -28.71
CA GLN A 58 20.58 27.89 -27.83
C GLN A 58 21.01 29.32 -27.46
N ARG A 59 20.11 30.30 -27.62
CA ARG A 59 20.26 31.63 -27.01
C ARG A 59 20.41 31.45 -25.50
N ASN A 60 21.50 31.97 -24.93
CA ASN A 60 21.86 31.87 -23.51
C ASN A 60 20.77 32.46 -22.60
N VAL A 61 19.85 31.63 -22.10
CA VAL A 61 18.99 32.00 -20.95
C VAL A 61 19.70 31.53 -19.69
N VAL A 62 19.86 32.43 -18.71
CA VAL A 62 20.47 32.08 -17.41
C VAL A 62 19.61 30.99 -16.75
N PRO A 63 20.13 29.79 -16.43
CA PRO A 63 19.35 28.61 -16.06
C PRO A 63 18.33 28.86 -14.95
N LEU A 64 18.74 29.56 -13.89
CA LEU A 64 17.86 29.87 -12.75
C LEU A 64 16.60 30.66 -13.16
N THR A 65 16.73 31.49 -14.18
CA THR A 65 15.68 32.42 -14.59
C THR A 65 14.67 31.80 -15.56
N GLY A 66 14.97 30.62 -16.12
CA GLY A 66 14.08 29.86 -17.01
C GLY A 66 13.53 28.58 -16.37
N ARG A 67 13.91 28.28 -15.12
CA ARG A 67 13.55 27.02 -14.45
C ARG A 67 12.12 27.00 -13.94
N PHE A 68 11.38 25.93 -14.22
CA PHE A 68 10.05 25.67 -13.68
C PHE A 68 9.83 24.20 -13.36
N VAL A 69 8.78 23.92 -12.59
CA VAL A 69 8.34 22.55 -12.28
C VAL A 69 7.06 22.26 -13.07
N LEU A 70 7.01 21.13 -13.75
CA LEU A 70 5.83 20.60 -14.44
C LEU A 70 5.66 19.14 -14.04
N ASN A 71 4.57 18.82 -13.34
CA ASN A 71 4.21 17.47 -12.91
C ASN A 71 5.40 16.72 -12.25
N GLY A 72 6.02 17.35 -11.26
CA GLY A 72 7.17 16.79 -10.53
C GLY A 72 8.54 16.95 -11.21
N ILE A 73 8.59 17.29 -12.50
CA ILE A 73 9.85 17.44 -13.23
C ILE A 73 10.30 18.89 -13.25
N THR A 74 11.56 19.14 -12.88
CA THR A 74 12.20 20.44 -13.07
C THR A 74 12.72 20.57 -14.49
N LEU A 75 12.22 21.57 -15.22
CA LEU A 75 12.58 21.87 -16.60
C LEU A 75 13.22 23.25 -16.69
N ASP A 76 14.22 23.37 -17.56
CA ASP A 76 14.85 24.65 -17.89
C ASP A 76 14.33 25.15 -19.24
N TYR A 77 13.92 26.42 -19.29
CA TYR A 77 13.44 27.04 -20.52
C TYR A 77 14.47 26.94 -21.65
N GLY A 78 14.03 26.50 -22.83
CA GLY A 78 14.88 26.28 -24.00
C GLY A 78 15.43 24.85 -24.12
N ALA A 79 15.38 24.02 -23.07
CA ALA A 79 15.70 22.59 -23.17
C ALA A 79 14.76 21.89 -24.17
N THR A 80 15.31 21.04 -25.04
CA THR A 80 14.54 20.36 -26.10
C THR A 80 13.75 19.18 -25.56
N GLY A 81 14.25 18.50 -24.55
CA GLY A 81 13.53 17.44 -23.86
C GLY A 81 14.37 16.70 -22.84
N PHE A 82 13.71 15.83 -22.11
CA PHE A 82 14.26 14.95 -21.08
C PHE A 82 13.57 13.60 -21.19
N LEU A 83 14.30 12.52 -20.97
CA LEU A 83 13.75 11.16 -20.84
C LEU A 83 14.47 10.45 -19.71
N SER A 84 13.69 9.92 -18.78
CA SER A 84 14.12 8.96 -17.77
C SER A 84 13.35 7.66 -18.00
N ALA A 85 14.06 6.54 -17.96
CA ALA A 85 13.46 5.22 -18.02
C ALA A 85 14.27 4.28 -17.13
N GLY A 86 13.58 3.44 -16.38
CA GLY A 86 14.14 2.45 -15.46
C GLY A 86 13.28 1.21 -15.43
N VAL A 87 13.89 0.08 -15.12
CA VAL A 87 13.18 -1.18 -14.90
C VAL A 87 13.28 -1.52 -13.43
N LEU A 88 12.13 -1.73 -12.79
CA LEU A 88 12.04 -2.19 -11.42
C LEU A 88 11.81 -3.70 -11.44
N ASP A 89 12.83 -4.48 -11.08
CA ASP A 89 12.83 -5.94 -11.13
C ASP A 89 13.31 -6.56 -9.81
N GLY A 90 12.96 -7.83 -9.55
CA GLY A 90 13.40 -8.56 -8.37
C GLY A 90 12.67 -9.89 -8.15
N ALA A 91 13.25 -10.76 -7.31
CA ALA A 91 12.71 -12.10 -7.05
C ALA A 91 11.29 -12.12 -6.42
N HIS A 92 10.85 -10.99 -5.87
CA HIS A 92 9.59 -10.82 -5.16
C HIS A 92 8.65 -9.83 -5.84
N ARG A 93 8.89 -9.50 -7.11
CA ARG A 93 8.02 -8.62 -7.89
C ARG A 93 7.98 -9.02 -9.35
N ARG A 94 6.93 -8.62 -10.05
CA ARG A 94 6.94 -8.57 -11.51
C ARG A 94 7.77 -7.38 -11.96
N SER A 95 8.56 -7.57 -13.01
CA SER A 95 9.32 -6.48 -13.62
C SER A 95 8.37 -5.44 -14.21
N SER A 96 8.57 -4.17 -13.89
CA SER A 96 7.78 -3.05 -14.43
C SER A 96 8.69 -1.98 -15.02
N LEU A 97 8.19 -1.24 -16.02
CA LEU A 97 8.91 -0.16 -16.70
C LEU A 97 8.44 1.18 -16.18
N ASP A 98 9.27 1.82 -15.37
CA ASP A 98 9.03 3.20 -14.94
C ASP A 98 9.71 4.15 -15.93
N PHE A 99 8.95 5.09 -16.49
CA PHE A 99 9.50 6.05 -17.42
C PHE A 99 8.78 7.39 -17.32
N THR A 100 9.52 8.45 -17.64
CA THR A 100 9.00 9.81 -17.68
C THR A 100 9.77 10.60 -18.72
N GLY A 101 9.09 11.15 -19.70
CA GLY A 101 9.65 11.94 -20.77
C GLY A 101 8.93 13.27 -20.95
N THR A 102 9.66 14.33 -21.26
CA THR A 102 9.11 15.62 -21.65
C THR A 102 9.83 16.14 -22.89
N TYR A 103 9.09 16.67 -23.86
CA TYR A 103 9.63 17.23 -25.08
C TYR A 103 9.06 18.64 -25.32
N ALA A 104 9.92 19.60 -25.60
CA ALA A 104 9.51 20.97 -25.92
C ALA A 104 9.17 21.09 -27.41
N LEU A 105 7.90 21.33 -27.72
CA LEU A 105 7.39 21.47 -29.09
C LEU A 105 7.77 22.83 -29.69
N ARG A 106 7.71 23.89 -28.87
CA ARG A 106 8.04 25.27 -29.25
C ARG A 106 8.37 26.07 -28.01
N SER A 107 9.30 27.02 -28.13
CA SER A 107 9.64 28.00 -27.10
C SER A 107 9.86 29.37 -27.73
N ASP A 108 9.18 30.40 -27.24
CA ASP A 108 9.32 31.79 -27.65
C ASP A 108 9.79 32.69 -26.48
N LEU A 109 10.85 33.46 -26.69
CA LEU A 109 11.37 34.41 -25.69
C LEU A 109 11.32 35.82 -26.26
N SER A 110 10.66 36.73 -25.55
CA SER A 110 10.70 38.16 -25.83
C SER A 110 11.18 38.93 -24.60
N GLU A 111 12.15 39.81 -24.80
CA GLU A 111 12.75 40.64 -23.77
C GLU A 111 12.80 42.09 -24.27
N GLY A 112 12.53 43.03 -23.38
CA GLY A 112 12.56 44.45 -23.71
C GLY A 112 12.41 45.34 -22.49
N ILE A 113 12.67 46.63 -22.69
CA ILE A 113 12.33 47.67 -21.74
C ILE A 113 11.22 48.50 -22.39
N GLU A 114 10.05 48.52 -21.76
CA GLU A 114 8.93 49.35 -22.20
C GLU A 114 8.62 50.37 -21.10
N GLY A 115 8.68 51.65 -21.44
CA GLY A 115 8.71 52.73 -20.45
C GLY A 115 9.93 52.59 -19.52
N ARG A 116 9.68 52.40 -18.22
CA ARG A 116 10.70 52.18 -17.17
C ARG A 116 10.62 50.79 -16.54
N LEU A 117 10.03 49.84 -17.26
CA LEU A 117 9.87 48.46 -16.82
C LEU A 117 10.68 47.55 -17.74
N PHE A 118 11.56 46.76 -17.15
CA PHE A 118 12.11 45.61 -17.82
C PHE A 118 11.04 44.52 -17.85
N GLN A 119 10.82 43.93 -19.03
CA GLN A 119 9.89 42.85 -19.22
C GLN A 119 10.55 41.71 -19.97
N ARG A 120 10.27 40.49 -19.51
CA ARG A 120 10.65 39.26 -20.18
C ARG A 120 9.49 38.29 -20.14
N ARG A 121 9.07 37.85 -21.32
CA ARG A 121 8.01 36.88 -21.53
C ARG A 121 8.56 35.63 -22.19
N GLN A 122 8.28 34.49 -21.57
CA GLN A 122 8.68 33.15 -21.99
C GLN A 122 7.41 32.33 -22.19
N VAL A 123 7.22 31.75 -23.38
CA VAL A 123 6.07 30.89 -23.68
C VAL A 123 6.56 29.61 -24.33
N GLY A 124 6.30 28.47 -23.69
CA GLY A 124 6.69 27.15 -24.19
C GLY A 124 5.51 26.19 -24.25
N TRP A 125 5.54 25.29 -25.24
CA TRP A 125 4.65 24.14 -25.35
C TRP A 125 5.44 22.86 -25.10
N TYR A 126 4.93 22.01 -24.21
CA TYR A 126 5.61 20.81 -23.72
C TYR A 126 4.68 19.62 -23.82
N LEU A 127 5.15 18.53 -24.42
CA LEU A 127 4.49 17.24 -24.43
C LEU A 127 5.17 16.35 -23.39
N GLN A 128 4.40 15.84 -22.43
CA GLN A 128 4.88 14.97 -21.38
C GLN A 128 4.20 13.60 -21.49
N LEU A 129 4.98 12.54 -21.29
CA LEU A 129 4.52 11.17 -21.21
C LEU A 129 5.15 10.53 -19.98
N GLN A 130 4.34 9.95 -19.09
CA GLN A 130 4.82 9.30 -17.87
C GLN A 130 4.08 7.99 -17.62
N SER A 131 4.74 7.00 -17.02
CA SER A 131 4.07 5.84 -16.44
C SER A 131 3.38 6.24 -15.15
N ALA A 132 2.19 5.69 -14.92
CA ALA A 132 1.48 5.75 -13.66
C ALA A 132 0.96 4.35 -13.30
N ASP A 133 0.99 4.00 -12.03
CA ASP A 133 0.41 2.74 -11.57
C ASP A 133 -1.11 2.77 -11.78
N GLN A 134 -1.65 1.64 -12.27
CA GLN A 134 -3.08 1.44 -12.49
C GLN A 134 -3.61 0.42 -11.48
N HIS A 135 -2.97 -0.75 -11.42
CA HIS A 135 -3.27 -1.79 -10.45
C HIS A 135 -1.99 -2.27 -9.77
N ARG A 136 -2.08 -2.51 -8.46
CA ARG A 136 -1.01 -3.12 -7.68
C ARG A 136 -1.59 -4.23 -6.82
N THR A 137 -1.10 -5.45 -7.00
CA THR A 137 -1.50 -6.60 -6.21
C THR A 137 -0.31 -7.08 -5.37
N ILE A 138 -0.46 -7.03 -4.05
CA ILE A 138 0.51 -7.59 -3.11
C ILE A 138 -0.08 -8.88 -2.55
N THR A 139 0.58 -9.99 -2.83
CA THR A 139 0.23 -11.30 -2.27
C THR A 139 1.25 -11.66 -1.20
N THR A 140 0.80 -11.74 0.05
CA THR A 140 1.60 -12.25 1.17
C THR A 140 1.13 -13.64 1.52
N THR A 141 2.02 -14.63 1.43
CA THR A 141 1.76 -16.00 1.88
C THR A 141 2.54 -16.25 3.16
N ARG A 142 1.82 -16.59 4.23
CA ARG A 142 2.39 -17.00 5.51
C ARG A 142 2.08 -18.48 5.73
N GLU A 143 3.11 -19.28 5.87
CA GLU A 143 3.02 -20.70 6.18
C GLU A 143 3.50 -20.91 7.61
N GLU A 144 2.67 -21.53 8.43
CA GLU A 144 2.93 -21.83 9.84
C GLU A 144 2.78 -23.33 10.07
N ALA A 145 3.75 -23.95 10.71
CA ALA A 145 3.63 -25.32 11.17
C ALA A 145 2.64 -25.39 12.34
N VAL A 146 1.58 -26.17 12.17
CA VAL A 146 0.52 -26.34 13.18
C VAL A 146 0.21 -27.82 13.40
N ASP A 147 -0.28 -28.12 14.58
CA ASP A 147 -0.87 -29.41 14.90
C ASP A 147 -2.39 -29.20 14.93
N LEU A 148 -3.08 -29.78 13.94
CA LEU A 148 -4.54 -29.76 13.85
C LEU A 148 -5.12 -30.68 14.90
N LEU A 149 -6.14 -30.20 15.59
CA LEU A 149 -6.90 -30.97 16.54
C LEU A 149 -8.17 -31.45 15.85
N GLY A 150 -8.39 -32.76 15.81
CA GLY A 150 -9.63 -33.35 15.32
C GLY A 150 -10.33 -34.13 16.42
N SER A 151 -11.61 -34.44 16.21
CA SER A 151 -12.39 -35.28 17.13
C SER A 151 -13.25 -36.24 16.35
N ARG A 152 -13.38 -37.48 16.83
CA ARG A 152 -14.33 -38.45 16.29
C ARG A 152 -15.30 -38.87 17.38
N VAL A 153 -16.60 -38.71 17.12
CA VAL A 153 -17.66 -39.12 18.05
C VAL A 153 -18.45 -40.26 17.43
N ARG A 154 -18.52 -41.36 18.16
CA ARG A 154 -19.14 -42.62 17.75
C ARG A 154 -20.22 -42.97 18.76
N LEU A 155 -21.47 -43.11 18.32
CA LEU A 155 -22.59 -43.46 19.20
C LEU A 155 -23.59 -44.33 18.44
N SER A 156 -23.93 -45.48 19.00
CA SER A 156 -25.00 -46.33 18.48
C SER A 156 -25.80 -46.90 19.65
N VAL A 157 -27.13 -46.79 19.60
CA VAL A 157 -28.07 -47.35 20.58
C VAL A 157 -29.13 -48.10 19.80
N THR A 158 -29.24 -49.41 20.02
CA THR A 158 -30.24 -50.28 19.37
C THR A 158 -30.84 -51.24 20.37
N GLY A 159 -32.05 -51.72 20.11
CA GLY A 159 -32.74 -52.69 20.96
C GLY A 159 -34.15 -52.95 20.47
N GLY A 160 -34.99 -53.59 21.27
CA GLY A 160 -36.40 -53.82 20.98
C GLY A 160 -37.15 -52.51 20.74
N CYS A 161 -38.09 -52.48 19.81
CA CYS A 161 -38.87 -51.28 19.47
C CYS A 161 -39.85 -50.89 20.59
N ILE A 162 -39.80 -49.62 21.05
CA ILE A 162 -40.75 -49.07 22.04
C ILE A 162 -42.08 -48.62 21.39
N ALA A 163 -42.13 -48.46 20.06
CA ALA A 163 -43.31 -47.94 19.37
C ALA A 163 -44.50 -48.92 19.44
N PRO A 164 -45.73 -48.48 19.82
CA PRO A 164 -46.89 -49.34 20.02
C PRO A 164 -47.41 -50.03 18.75
N GLU A 165 -46.95 -49.62 17.57
CA GLU A 165 -47.29 -50.20 16.26
C GLU A 165 -46.26 -51.24 15.77
N ALA A 166 -45.15 -51.45 16.49
CA ALA A 166 -44.10 -52.38 16.08
C ALA A 166 -44.51 -53.84 16.30
N ALA A 167 -44.05 -54.73 15.42
CA ALA A 167 -44.29 -56.17 15.56
C ALA A 167 -43.59 -56.72 16.83
N PRO A 168 -44.17 -57.71 17.53
CA PRO A 168 -43.52 -58.35 18.67
C PRO A 168 -42.14 -58.91 18.28
N GLY A 169 -41.09 -58.51 18.98
CA GLY A 169 -39.70 -58.90 18.69
C GLY A 169 -39.00 -58.06 17.62
N ALA A 170 -39.61 -56.98 17.12
CA ALA A 170 -38.96 -56.02 16.23
C ALA A 170 -37.83 -55.27 16.94
N LEU A 171 -36.76 -54.99 16.20
CA LEU A 171 -35.58 -54.27 16.67
C LEU A 171 -35.56 -52.89 16.03
N CYS A 172 -35.17 -51.87 16.79
CA CYS A 172 -35.12 -50.47 16.36
C CYS A 172 -33.78 -49.84 16.70
N THR A 173 -33.43 -48.79 15.95
CA THR A 173 -32.33 -47.89 16.31
C THR A 173 -32.85 -46.65 17.04
N TYR A 174 -32.20 -46.30 18.14
CA TYR A 174 -32.46 -45.08 18.93
C TYR A 174 -31.40 -44.01 18.69
N THR A 175 -30.47 -44.27 17.77
CA THR A 175 -29.51 -43.31 17.26
C THR A 175 -29.64 -43.22 15.75
N PRO A 176 -29.86 -42.03 15.19
CA PRO A 176 -29.93 -41.90 13.74
C PRO A 176 -28.60 -42.34 13.10
N GLY A 177 -28.69 -42.93 11.92
CA GLY A 177 -27.55 -43.23 11.08
C GLY A 177 -26.98 -41.93 10.54
N LEU A 178 -26.01 -41.34 11.23
CA LEU A 178 -25.46 -40.02 10.87
C LEU A 178 -23.96 -40.13 10.66
N GLU A 179 -23.44 -39.62 9.54
CA GLU A 179 -22.01 -39.51 9.30
C GLU A 179 -21.64 -38.19 8.62
N VAL A 180 -20.39 -37.77 8.75
CA VAL A 180 -19.86 -36.66 7.96
C VAL A 180 -19.82 -37.07 6.49
N ASP A 181 -20.38 -36.23 5.61
CA ASP A 181 -20.29 -36.46 4.17
C ASP A 181 -18.85 -36.15 3.70
N PRO A 182 -18.06 -37.16 3.27
CA PRO A 182 -16.67 -36.94 2.87
C PRO A 182 -16.56 -36.05 1.61
N HIS A 183 -17.62 -35.94 0.81
CA HIS A 183 -17.65 -35.10 -0.38
C HIS A 183 -18.04 -33.64 -0.07
N ARG A 184 -18.42 -33.33 1.17
CA ARG A 184 -18.80 -31.98 1.61
C ARG A 184 -17.88 -31.40 2.68
N VAL A 185 -16.70 -31.98 2.87
CA VAL A 185 -15.66 -31.37 3.71
C VAL A 185 -14.98 -30.24 2.92
N ASP A 186 -14.93 -29.03 3.48
CA ASP A 186 -14.22 -27.92 2.84
C ASP A 186 -12.72 -28.26 2.73
N PRO A 187 -12.14 -28.31 1.51
CA PRO A 187 -10.75 -28.71 1.32
C PRO A 187 -9.73 -27.73 1.91
N ASN A 188 -10.12 -26.50 2.25
CA ASN A 188 -9.25 -25.50 2.86
C ASN A 188 -9.34 -25.54 4.38
N THR A 189 -10.55 -25.54 4.93
CA THR A 189 -10.76 -25.44 6.38
C THR A 189 -10.81 -26.81 7.05
N LEU A 190 -11.04 -27.88 6.29
CA LEU A 190 -11.24 -29.26 6.76
C LEU A 190 -12.45 -29.40 7.71
N VAL A 191 -13.37 -28.44 7.65
CA VAL A 191 -14.62 -28.45 8.41
C VAL A 191 -15.72 -29.13 7.57
N PRO A 192 -16.52 -30.03 8.16
CA PRO A 192 -17.68 -30.61 7.49
C PRO A 192 -18.71 -29.55 7.07
N GLY A 193 -19.11 -29.57 5.80
CA GLY A 193 -20.19 -28.74 5.24
C GLY A 193 -21.54 -29.47 5.14
N GLY A 194 -21.61 -30.74 5.54
CA GLY A 194 -22.84 -31.53 5.52
C GLY A 194 -22.68 -32.91 6.14
N PHE A 195 -23.83 -33.55 6.40
CA PHE A 195 -23.94 -34.89 6.98
C PHE A 195 -24.84 -35.76 6.11
N ILE A 196 -24.57 -37.08 6.11
CA ILE A 196 -25.41 -38.09 5.49
C ILE A 196 -26.29 -38.70 6.57
N LEU A 197 -27.61 -38.72 6.34
CA LEU A 197 -28.60 -39.34 7.22
C LEU A 197 -29.11 -40.62 6.56
N SER A 198 -28.74 -41.76 7.13
CA SER A 198 -29.04 -43.11 6.61
C SER A 198 -30.19 -43.80 7.36
N SER A 199 -30.45 -43.42 8.61
CA SER A 199 -31.59 -43.91 9.39
C SER A 199 -32.07 -42.89 10.41
N GLN A 200 -33.33 -43.02 10.83
CA GLN A 200 -34.00 -42.12 11.78
C GLN A 200 -34.14 -42.78 13.15
N PHE A 201 -34.39 -41.96 14.17
CA PHE A 201 -34.75 -42.44 15.50
C PHE A 201 -36.03 -43.30 15.45
N GLY A 202 -36.02 -44.46 16.09
CA GLY A 202 -37.16 -45.38 16.15
C GLY A 202 -37.40 -46.17 14.87
N GLN A 203 -36.49 -46.11 13.88
CA GLN A 203 -36.59 -46.91 12.67
C GLN A 203 -36.32 -48.40 12.96
N GLU A 204 -37.16 -49.28 12.43
CA GLU A 204 -36.98 -50.73 12.51
C GLU A 204 -35.74 -51.18 11.72
N ILE A 205 -34.95 -52.08 12.30
CA ILE A 205 -33.70 -52.59 11.75
C ILE A 205 -33.74 -54.12 11.70
N SER A 206 -33.04 -54.70 10.74
CA SER A 206 -32.95 -56.16 10.64
C SER A 206 -32.19 -56.79 11.82
N LEU A 207 -32.54 -58.03 12.16
CA LEU A 207 -31.82 -58.85 13.15
C LEU A 207 -30.34 -59.03 12.75
N GLU A 208 -30.07 -59.17 11.45
CA GLU A 208 -28.71 -59.27 10.91
C GLU A 208 -27.90 -58.00 11.20
N THR A 209 -28.47 -56.82 11.00
CA THR A 209 -27.85 -55.53 11.38
C THR A 209 -27.57 -55.49 12.88
N HIS A 210 -28.54 -55.83 13.73
CA HIS A 210 -28.38 -55.77 15.19
C HIS A 210 -27.30 -56.72 15.72
N GLU A 211 -27.24 -57.96 15.21
CA GLU A 211 -26.18 -58.92 15.60
C GLU A 211 -24.80 -58.48 15.08
N ALA A 212 -24.74 -57.86 13.89
CA ALA A 212 -23.48 -57.31 13.38
C ALA A 212 -22.92 -56.17 14.25
N LEU A 213 -23.79 -55.40 14.92
CA LEU A 213 -23.35 -54.34 15.83
C LEU A 213 -22.57 -54.89 17.04
N LYS A 214 -22.83 -56.15 17.44
CA LYS A 214 -22.19 -56.79 18.61
C LYS A 214 -20.76 -57.25 18.34
N ALA A 215 -20.26 -57.18 17.10
CA ALA A 215 -18.88 -57.50 16.79
C ALA A 215 -17.90 -56.53 17.49
N PRO A 216 -16.62 -56.91 17.70
CA PRO A 216 -15.65 -56.03 18.33
C PRO A 216 -15.42 -54.71 17.55
N GLY A 217 -15.38 -53.60 18.28
CA GLY A 217 -15.14 -52.26 17.72
C GLY A 217 -16.42 -51.55 17.29
N PHE A 218 -16.31 -50.32 16.82
CA PHE A 218 -17.49 -49.57 16.40
C PHE A 218 -18.04 -50.10 15.08
N GLN A 219 -19.28 -50.55 15.09
CA GLN A 219 -20.01 -51.13 13.96
C GLN A 219 -21.26 -50.32 13.67
N ARG A 220 -21.66 -50.26 12.40
CA ARG A 220 -22.84 -49.51 11.94
C ARG A 220 -23.89 -50.35 11.19
N GLY A 221 -23.67 -51.66 11.12
CA GLY A 221 -24.54 -52.61 10.40
C GLY A 221 -23.76 -53.46 9.39
N VAL A 222 -24.48 -54.14 8.51
CA VAL A 222 -23.91 -55.00 7.47
C VAL A 222 -23.87 -54.30 6.11
N ALA A 223 -22.92 -54.69 5.25
CA ALA A 223 -22.82 -54.13 3.91
C ALA A 223 -24.09 -54.42 3.09
N GLY A 224 -24.78 -53.36 2.65
CA GLY A 224 -26.04 -53.46 1.89
C GLY A 224 -27.31 -53.59 2.74
N GLY A 225 -27.19 -53.62 4.08
CA GLY A 225 -28.31 -53.59 5.03
C GLY A 225 -28.53 -52.21 5.66
N ASP A 226 -29.29 -52.17 6.76
CA ASP A 226 -29.59 -50.94 7.49
C ASP A 226 -28.31 -50.36 8.13
N VAL A 227 -28.06 -49.06 7.90
CA VAL A 227 -26.92 -48.33 8.49
C VAL A 227 -27.40 -47.47 9.64
N VAL A 228 -26.87 -47.72 10.83
CA VAL A 228 -27.31 -47.09 12.08
C VAL A 228 -26.16 -46.51 12.88
N GLY A 229 -26.50 -45.64 13.82
CA GLY A 229 -25.53 -44.98 14.67
C GLY A 229 -24.81 -43.80 14.00
N MET A 230 -24.29 -42.95 14.87
CA MET A 230 -23.59 -41.73 14.58
C MET A 230 -22.08 -41.97 14.55
N ASP A 231 -21.43 -41.56 13.46
CA ASP A 231 -19.96 -41.55 13.29
C ASP A 231 -19.53 -40.18 12.75
N LEU A 232 -19.32 -39.24 13.66
CA LEU A 232 -18.95 -37.87 13.33
C LEU A 232 -17.45 -37.71 13.43
N ASP A 233 -16.77 -37.74 12.28
CA ASP A 233 -15.33 -37.51 12.21
C ASP A 233 -15.01 -36.08 11.77
N PHE A 234 -14.62 -35.24 12.73
CA PHE A 234 -14.19 -33.87 12.53
C PHE A 234 -12.67 -33.81 12.38
N SER A 235 -12.20 -33.62 11.15
CA SER A 235 -10.77 -33.50 10.84
C SER A 235 -10.11 -32.24 11.41
N ASN A 236 -10.89 -31.17 11.60
CA ASN A 236 -10.40 -29.91 12.19
C ASN A 236 -11.46 -29.30 13.12
N THR A 237 -11.11 -29.22 14.40
CA THR A 237 -11.85 -28.58 15.49
C THR A 237 -11.05 -27.42 16.10
N GLY A 238 -9.83 -27.20 15.64
CA GLY A 238 -8.89 -26.22 16.17
C GLY A 238 -7.45 -26.58 15.81
N PHE A 239 -6.51 -25.73 16.22
CA PHE A 239 -5.09 -25.99 16.01
C PHE A 239 -4.23 -25.38 17.12
N THR A 240 -3.04 -25.92 17.28
CA THR A 240 -1.97 -25.33 18.09
C THR A 240 -0.75 -25.05 17.21
N LEU A 241 0.01 -23.99 17.52
CA LEU A 241 1.28 -23.73 16.85
C LEU A 241 2.31 -24.77 17.27
N SER A 242 3.00 -25.37 16.30
CA SER A 242 4.00 -26.40 16.56
C SER A 242 5.37 -25.75 16.87
N GLN A 243 5.84 -25.86 18.11
CA GLN A 243 7.13 -25.27 18.51
C GLN A 243 8.32 -26.01 17.88
N ASP A 244 8.22 -27.34 17.79
CA ASP A 244 9.27 -28.22 17.26
C ASP A 244 9.49 -28.06 15.76
N ARG A 245 8.46 -27.58 15.04
CA ARG A 245 8.47 -27.38 13.58
C ARG A 245 8.47 -25.90 13.18
N SER A 246 8.78 -25.00 14.11
CA SER A 246 8.85 -23.56 13.86
C SER A 246 9.83 -23.17 12.74
N GLY A 247 10.87 -23.97 12.49
CA GLY A 247 11.81 -23.79 11.37
C GLY A 247 11.19 -24.00 9.98
N ALA A 248 10.00 -24.59 9.89
CA ALA A 248 9.23 -24.70 8.65
C ALA A 248 8.34 -23.47 8.38
N ASN A 249 8.27 -22.51 9.30
CA ASN A 249 7.51 -21.30 9.11
C ASN A 249 8.15 -20.45 8.01
N ARG A 250 7.34 -19.98 7.07
CA ARG A 250 7.79 -19.16 5.95
C ARG A 250 6.86 -17.98 5.74
N ILE A 251 7.45 -16.84 5.42
CA ILE A 251 6.70 -15.72 4.85
C ILE A 251 7.27 -15.42 3.46
N SER A 252 6.40 -15.29 2.47
CA SER A 252 6.75 -14.77 1.16
C SER A 252 5.82 -13.62 0.81
N ARG A 253 6.37 -12.62 0.14
CA ARG A 253 5.64 -11.50 -0.44
C ARG A 253 5.94 -11.49 -1.93
N TYR A 254 4.91 -11.32 -2.74
CA TYR A 254 5.04 -11.13 -4.18
C TYR A 254 4.20 -9.94 -4.61
N GLU A 255 4.77 -9.08 -5.44
CA GLU A 255 4.14 -7.85 -5.89
C GLU A 255 3.98 -7.83 -7.41
N ASP A 256 2.75 -7.62 -7.89
CA ASP A 256 2.45 -7.39 -9.31
C ASP A 256 1.97 -5.95 -9.48
N VAL A 257 2.56 -5.24 -10.44
CA VAL A 257 2.24 -3.83 -10.73
C VAL A 257 1.95 -3.70 -12.22
N GLU A 258 0.72 -3.29 -12.52
CA GLU A 258 0.28 -2.94 -13.85
C GLU A 258 0.29 -1.42 -13.99
N GLN A 259 1.01 -0.93 -14.99
CA GLN A 259 1.22 0.49 -15.24
C GLN A 259 0.56 0.90 -16.55
N ARG A 260 0.08 2.14 -16.58
CA ARG A 260 -0.46 2.81 -17.77
C ARG A 260 0.37 4.02 -18.13
N SER A 261 0.16 4.54 -19.33
CA SER A 261 0.85 5.74 -19.82
C SER A 261 -0.07 6.94 -19.79
N VAL A 262 0.38 8.03 -19.18
CA VAL A 262 -0.36 9.29 -19.11
C VAL A 262 0.30 10.32 -20.01
N LEU A 263 -0.49 10.87 -20.95
CA LEU A 263 -0.04 11.91 -21.87
C LEU A 263 -0.59 13.28 -21.43
N THR A 264 0.29 14.27 -21.32
CA THR A 264 -0.09 15.66 -20.99
C THR A 264 0.53 16.65 -21.98
N LEU A 265 -0.29 17.49 -22.59
CA LEU A 265 0.15 18.63 -23.39
C LEU A 265 0.01 19.91 -22.58
N SER A 266 1.11 20.60 -22.34
CA SER A 266 1.17 21.79 -21.48
C SER A 266 1.66 23.03 -22.23
N ARG A 267 1.02 24.16 -21.98
CA ARG A 267 1.50 25.51 -22.32
C ARG A 267 1.94 26.21 -21.05
N VAL A 268 3.21 26.57 -20.99
CA VAL A 268 3.81 27.29 -19.86
C VAL A 268 4.12 28.71 -20.30
N GLU A 269 3.66 29.68 -19.53
CA GLU A 269 3.93 31.10 -19.71
C GLU A 269 4.57 31.69 -18.44
N GLN A 270 5.71 32.36 -18.59
CA GLN A 270 6.38 33.07 -17.52
C GLN A 270 6.64 34.52 -17.93
N ASN A 271 6.16 35.46 -17.11
CA ASN A 271 6.28 36.89 -17.31
C ASN A 271 7.06 37.48 -16.14
N LEU A 272 8.32 37.82 -16.38
CA LEU A 272 9.18 38.54 -15.44
C LEU A 272 9.09 40.03 -15.72
N THR A 273 8.77 40.82 -14.70
CA THR A 273 8.78 42.27 -14.76
C THR A 273 9.70 42.82 -13.67
N SER A 274 10.44 43.89 -13.97
CA SER A 274 11.28 44.57 -12.98
C SER A 274 11.20 46.09 -13.15
N SER A 275 11.04 46.78 -12.03
CA SER A 275 11.07 48.24 -11.87
C SER A 275 12.36 48.65 -11.15
N SER A 276 12.51 49.94 -10.83
CA SER A 276 13.64 50.42 -10.01
C SER A 276 13.62 49.87 -8.57
N THR A 277 12.44 49.57 -8.02
CA THR A 277 12.27 49.20 -6.60
C THR A 277 11.81 47.76 -6.36
N GLN A 278 11.17 47.11 -7.32
CA GLN A 278 10.60 45.76 -7.17
C GLN A 278 10.73 44.94 -8.44
N ALA A 279 10.67 43.60 -8.30
CA ALA A 279 10.54 42.66 -9.39
C ALA A 279 9.40 41.65 -9.10
N SER A 280 8.72 41.21 -10.16
CA SER A 280 7.65 40.22 -10.08
C SER A 280 7.78 39.17 -11.18
N LEU A 281 7.44 37.93 -10.83
CA LEU A 281 7.41 36.81 -11.76
C LEU A 281 6.01 36.18 -11.72
N GLY A 282 5.25 36.36 -12.79
CA GLY A 282 4.00 35.63 -13.01
C GLY A 282 4.29 34.33 -13.77
N ARG A 283 3.75 33.21 -13.30
CA ARG A 283 3.80 31.92 -14.00
C ARG A 283 2.39 31.40 -14.19
N THR A 284 2.07 30.98 -15.41
CA THR A 284 0.83 30.27 -15.70
C THR A 284 1.10 29.02 -16.52
N ILE A 285 0.59 27.88 -16.08
CA ILE A 285 0.61 26.60 -16.79
C ILE A 285 -0.83 26.26 -17.13
N ARG A 286 -1.06 25.84 -18.38
CA ARG A 286 -2.34 25.30 -18.86
C ARG A 286 -2.08 24.01 -19.58
N SER A 287 -2.81 22.98 -19.25
CA SER A 287 -2.52 21.64 -19.71
C SER A 287 -3.80 20.89 -20.05
N PHE A 288 -3.65 19.96 -20.99
CA PHE A 288 -4.64 18.96 -21.31
C PHE A 288 -4.01 17.60 -21.05
N THR A 289 -4.67 16.80 -20.24
CA THR A 289 -4.25 15.45 -19.85
C THR A 289 -5.23 14.44 -20.42
N LEU A 290 -4.69 13.42 -21.08
CA LEU A 290 -5.47 12.28 -21.52
C LEU A 290 -5.65 11.31 -20.34
N LEU A 291 -6.85 11.35 -19.75
CA LEU A 291 -7.28 10.45 -18.68
C LEU A 291 -7.88 9.16 -19.25
N ASP A 292 -7.96 8.12 -18.43
CA ASP A 292 -8.65 6.87 -18.79
C ASP A 292 -10.17 7.05 -18.82
N GLU A 293 -10.88 6.09 -19.43
CA GLU A 293 -12.32 6.15 -19.68
C GLU A 293 -13.14 6.36 -18.40
N ASP A 294 -12.78 5.68 -17.31
CA ASP A 294 -13.44 5.74 -16.00
C ASP A 294 -13.10 7.00 -15.20
N GLU A 295 -12.07 7.73 -15.59
CA GLU A 295 -11.63 8.99 -14.96
C GLU A 295 -12.27 10.24 -15.60
N TRP A 296 -12.86 10.09 -16.79
CA TRP A 296 -13.60 11.14 -17.49
C TRP A 296 -14.97 11.43 -16.86
N THR A 297 -14.96 11.88 -15.62
CA THR A 297 -16.15 12.39 -14.93
C THR A 297 -16.56 13.76 -15.48
N GLN A 298 -17.81 14.16 -15.24
CA GLN A 298 -18.29 15.52 -15.57
C GLN A 298 -17.40 16.60 -14.92
N THR A 299 -16.97 16.38 -13.69
CA THR A 299 -16.07 17.28 -12.96
C THR A 299 -14.70 17.36 -13.61
N ALA A 300 -14.12 16.23 -14.03
CA ALA A 300 -12.85 16.21 -14.76
C ALA A 300 -12.93 16.99 -16.07
N PHE A 301 -14.00 16.80 -16.84
CA PHE A 301 -14.25 17.55 -18.07
C PHE A 301 -14.33 19.06 -17.83
N ILE A 302 -15.13 19.48 -16.84
CA ILE A 302 -15.26 20.90 -16.46
C ILE A 302 -13.92 21.48 -16.02
N LEU A 303 -13.13 20.75 -15.22
CA LEU A 303 -11.83 21.21 -14.73
C LEU A 303 -10.86 21.43 -15.89
N GLN A 304 -10.74 20.48 -16.83
CA GLN A 304 -9.88 20.65 -18.01
C GLN A 304 -10.34 21.80 -18.90
N ALA A 305 -11.65 22.00 -19.10
CA ALA A 305 -12.16 23.14 -19.84
C ALA A 305 -11.88 24.47 -19.13
N ALA A 306 -12.14 24.54 -17.82
CA ALA A 306 -11.88 25.71 -17.00
C ALA A 306 -10.39 26.08 -16.98
N ALA A 307 -9.49 25.10 -16.94
CA ALA A 307 -8.05 25.32 -17.00
C ALA A 307 -7.60 26.18 -18.19
N TRP A 308 -8.27 26.06 -19.34
CA TRP A 308 -7.96 26.87 -20.52
C TRP A 308 -8.63 28.25 -20.53
N LEU A 309 -9.75 28.39 -19.82
CA LEU A 309 -10.51 29.65 -19.75
C LEU A 309 -10.05 30.56 -18.61
N LEU A 310 -9.45 30.00 -17.56
CA LEU A 310 -9.02 30.78 -16.39
C LEU A 310 -7.90 31.78 -16.77
N PRO A 311 -8.00 33.03 -16.28
CA PRO A 311 -7.02 34.07 -16.58
C PRO A 311 -5.67 33.75 -15.93
N ALA A 312 -4.60 34.37 -16.42
CA ALA A 312 -3.33 34.37 -15.66
C ALA A 312 -3.45 35.36 -14.49
N LEU A 313 -2.89 35.01 -13.33
CA LEU A 313 -2.71 35.96 -12.23
C LEU A 313 -1.72 37.04 -12.67
N ASP A 314 -2.14 38.30 -12.56
CA ASP A 314 -1.36 39.43 -13.03
C ASP A 314 -0.34 39.91 -11.99
N GLY A 315 0.94 39.84 -12.37
CA GLY A 315 2.07 40.32 -11.59
C GLY A 315 2.52 41.73 -11.95
N GLN A 316 1.72 42.50 -12.70
CA GLN A 316 2.07 43.85 -13.13
C GLN A 316 2.60 44.73 -11.99
N LEU A 317 3.69 45.42 -12.28
CA LEU A 317 4.32 46.39 -11.41
C LEU A 317 4.09 47.80 -11.98
N PRO A 318 3.85 48.81 -11.13
CA PRO A 318 3.86 50.19 -11.59
C PRO A 318 5.26 50.56 -12.09
N ALA A 319 5.32 51.44 -13.09
CA ALA A 319 6.59 52.03 -13.51
C ALA A 319 7.19 52.83 -12.34
N GLY A 320 8.46 52.58 -12.03
CA GLY A 320 9.17 53.30 -10.97
C GLY A 320 9.69 54.66 -11.41
N ASP A 321 10.24 55.41 -10.45
CA ASP A 321 10.81 56.75 -10.71
C ASP A 321 12.18 56.72 -11.41
N GLY A 322 12.81 55.55 -11.51
CA GLY A 322 14.12 55.38 -12.15
C GLY A 322 14.15 54.19 -13.11
N ASP A 323 15.33 53.94 -13.68
CA ASP A 323 15.56 52.83 -14.60
C ASP A 323 15.32 51.47 -13.92
N PRO A 324 14.86 50.45 -14.66
CA PRO A 324 14.58 49.13 -14.10
C PRO A 324 15.85 48.48 -13.55
N ASN A 325 15.77 47.94 -12.33
CA ASN A 325 16.89 47.26 -11.71
C ASN A 325 16.92 45.79 -12.16
N LEU A 326 17.99 45.40 -12.87
CA LEU A 326 18.18 44.05 -13.38
C LEU A 326 18.85 43.09 -12.37
N ARG A 327 19.28 43.58 -11.20
CA ARG A 327 19.87 42.77 -10.12
C ARG A 327 18.77 42.12 -9.29
N ILE A 328 18.01 41.23 -9.94
CA ILE A 328 16.86 40.55 -9.36
C ILE A 328 17.35 39.45 -8.39
N SER A 329 16.77 39.40 -7.19
CA SER A 329 17.10 38.39 -6.19
C SER A 329 16.76 36.98 -6.67
N ASN A 330 17.66 36.02 -6.45
CA ASN A 330 17.44 34.60 -6.71
C ASN A 330 16.21 34.06 -5.96
N ASN A 331 15.89 34.62 -4.79
CA ASN A 331 14.74 34.21 -3.99
C ASN A 331 13.42 34.40 -4.76
N LEU A 332 13.34 35.31 -5.75
CA LEU A 332 12.16 35.45 -6.60
C LEU A 332 11.89 34.15 -7.37
N PHE A 333 12.90 33.63 -8.07
CA PHE A 333 12.80 32.40 -8.86
C PHE A 333 12.65 31.16 -7.98
N LEU A 334 13.36 31.11 -6.84
CA LEU A 334 13.21 30.04 -5.86
C LEU A 334 11.79 30.01 -5.30
N SER A 335 11.22 31.17 -4.93
CA SER A 335 9.85 31.25 -4.42
C SER A 335 8.80 30.78 -5.42
N ALA A 336 8.98 31.07 -6.72
CA ALA A 336 8.11 30.57 -7.77
C ALA A 336 8.15 29.04 -7.94
N ASN A 337 9.31 28.44 -7.68
CA ASN A 337 9.54 26.99 -7.77
C ASN A 337 9.23 26.25 -6.46
N ASN A 338 9.12 26.97 -5.34
CA ASN A 338 8.79 26.42 -4.03
C ASN A 338 7.28 26.31 -3.76
N LEU A 339 6.41 26.64 -4.73
CA LEU A 339 4.97 26.39 -4.58
C LEU A 339 4.73 24.89 -4.35
N ARG A 340 3.98 24.55 -3.30
CA ARG A 340 3.63 23.15 -3.01
C ARG A 340 2.60 22.71 -4.04
N LEU A 341 2.99 21.76 -4.89
CA LEU A 341 2.07 21.01 -5.74
C LEU A 341 1.70 19.71 -5.02
N PRO A 342 0.47 19.20 -5.16
CA PRO A 342 0.11 17.87 -4.65
C PRO A 342 1.06 16.80 -5.20
N ARG A 343 1.40 15.79 -4.39
CA ARG A 343 2.31 14.71 -4.81
C ARG A 343 1.62 13.85 -5.88
N ASP A 344 2.43 13.28 -6.77
CA ASP A 344 1.98 12.34 -7.81
C ASP A 344 0.77 12.83 -8.62
N SER A 345 0.70 14.15 -8.78
CA SER A 345 -0.43 14.84 -9.38
C SER A 345 -0.07 15.42 -10.75
N ILE A 346 -1.12 15.62 -11.55
CA ILE A 346 -1.01 16.16 -12.90
C ILE A 346 -1.69 17.53 -12.93
N THR A 347 -0.94 18.54 -13.36
CA THR A 347 -1.40 19.91 -13.46
C THR A 347 -2.29 20.06 -14.70
N ALA A 348 -3.51 20.55 -14.52
CA ALA A 348 -4.35 21.05 -15.61
C ALA A 348 -4.21 22.57 -15.73
N TYR A 349 -4.18 23.28 -14.61
CA TYR A 349 -3.93 24.72 -14.56
C TYR A 349 -3.14 25.08 -13.32
N GLN A 350 -2.17 25.97 -13.47
CA GLN A 350 -1.48 26.60 -12.36
C GLN A 350 -1.33 28.06 -12.70
N SER A 351 -1.61 28.96 -11.76
CA SER A 351 -1.20 30.34 -11.90
C SER A 351 -0.71 30.89 -10.58
N GLY A 352 0.44 31.57 -10.60
CA GLY A 352 1.07 32.12 -9.42
C GLY A 352 1.86 33.38 -9.72
N VAL A 353 1.95 34.26 -8.73
CA VAL A 353 2.70 35.51 -8.80
C VAL A 353 3.68 35.57 -7.64
N SER A 354 4.95 35.74 -8.00
CA SER A 354 6.04 35.99 -7.07
C SER A 354 6.40 37.47 -7.08
N ARG A 355 6.78 38.02 -5.92
CA ARG A 355 7.24 39.41 -5.78
C ARG A 355 8.44 39.50 -4.86
N VAL A 356 9.36 40.41 -5.19
CA VAL A 356 10.52 40.76 -4.36
C VAL A 356 10.78 42.26 -4.44
N THR A 357 11.20 42.85 -3.32
CA THR A 357 11.68 44.24 -3.28
C THR A 357 13.19 44.24 -3.49
N HIS A 358 13.69 45.11 -4.35
CA HIS A 358 15.13 45.27 -4.57
C HIS A 358 15.80 45.81 -3.31
N SER A 359 16.95 45.24 -2.96
CA SER A 359 17.78 45.80 -1.90
C SER A 359 18.52 47.04 -2.40
N ALA A 360 18.63 48.05 -1.54
CA ALA A 360 19.47 49.22 -1.81
C ALA A 360 20.97 48.87 -1.85
N SER A 361 21.38 47.80 -1.17
CA SER A 361 22.78 47.35 -1.10
C SER A 361 22.92 45.85 -1.45
N PRO A 362 24.06 45.43 -2.03
CA PRO A 362 24.32 44.00 -2.24
C PRO A 362 24.37 43.24 -0.91
N ALA A 363 23.69 42.09 -0.85
CA ALA A 363 23.71 41.21 0.31
C ALA A 363 25.12 40.65 0.54
N ARG A 364 25.60 40.69 1.79
CA ARG A 364 26.90 40.13 2.20
C ARG A 364 26.76 38.75 2.84
N ARG A 365 25.56 38.43 3.33
CA ARG A 365 25.21 37.16 3.96
C ARG A 365 23.86 36.68 3.44
N ALA A 366 23.59 35.38 3.58
CA ALA A 366 22.35 34.77 3.13
C ALA A 366 21.11 35.40 3.81
N SER A 367 21.23 35.76 5.09
CA SER A 367 20.15 36.42 5.85
C SER A 367 19.81 37.84 5.36
N GLU A 368 20.71 38.49 4.62
CA GLU A 368 20.52 39.83 4.06
C GLU A 368 19.90 39.79 2.65
N THR A 369 19.72 38.60 2.07
CA THR A 369 19.11 38.47 0.74
C THR A 369 17.62 38.86 0.78
N PRO A 370 17.12 39.64 -0.20
CA PRO A 370 15.72 40.06 -0.21
C PRO A 370 14.76 38.89 -0.17
N VAL A 371 13.76 38.99 0.72
CA VAL A 371 12.69 38.00 0.87
C VAL A 371 11.73 38.11 -0.31
N ALA A 372 11.41 36.96 -0.91
CA ALA A 372 10.41 36.86 -1.95
C ALA A 372 9.15 36.15 -1.42
N TRP A 373 8.00 36.59 -1.92
CA TRP A 373 6.70 36.02 -1.60
C TRP A 373 6.06 35.50 -2.88
N THR A 374 5.44 34.33 -2.82
CA THR A 374 4.66 33.79 -3.93
C THR A 374 3.32 33.30 -3.43
N ASN A 375 2.26 33.54 -4.20
CA ASN A 375 0.96 32.91 -4.02
C ASN A 375 0.49 32.38 -5.37
N GLY A 376 -0.20 31.24 -5.35
CA GLY A 376 -0.76 30.66 -6.55
C GLY A 376 -1.91 29.72 -6.28
N VAL A 377 -2.69 29.51 -7.33
CA VAL A 377 -3.75 28.52 -7.42
C VAL A 377 -3.31 27.41 -8.37
N TRP A 378 -3.76 26.21 -8.08
CA TRP A 378 -3.50 25.02 -8.86
C TRP A 378 -4.80 24.22 -8.99
N LEU A 379 -5.03 23.71 -10.19
CA LEU A 379 -6.10 22.80 -10.54
C LEU A 379 -5.46 21.64 -11.28
N GLY A 380 -5.87 20.44 -10.96
CA GLY A 380 -5.34 19.27 -11.62
C GLY A 380 -5.99 18.00 -11.13
N PHE A 381 -5.22 16.93 -11.22
CA PHE A 381 -5.66 15.60 -10.87
C PHE A 381 -4.69 14.98 -9.89
N SER A 382 -5.19 14.58 -8.72
CA SER A 382 -4.42 13.79 -7.75
C SER A 382 -4.74 12.32 -7.91
N GLN A 383 -3.73 11.47 -7.78
CA GLN A 383 -3.93 10.03 -7.74
C GLN A 383 -4.52 9.66 -6.38
N VAL A 384 -5.57 8.85 -6.38
CA VAL A 384 -6.20 8.25 -5.20
C VAL A 384 -6.21 6.74 -5.37
N ARG A 385 -5.94 6.03 -4.29
CA ARG A 385 -5.92 4.57 -4.24
C ARG A 385 -7.11 4.01 -3.47
N ASP A 386 -7.85 3.14 -4.14
CA ASP A 386 -8.84 2.27 -3.53
C ASP A 386 -8.18 0.92 -3.22
N VAL A 387 -8.28 0.44 -1.96
CA VAL A 387 -7.64 -0.80 -1.52
C VAL A 387 -8.68 -1.81 -1.08
N SER A 388 -8.55 -3.04 -1.56
CA SER A 388 -9.30 -4.20 -1.07
C SER A 388 -8.33 -5.26 -0.55
N VAL A 389 -8.66 -5.84 0.61
CA VAL A 389 -7.88 -6.91 1.22
C VAL A 389 -8.73 -8.16 1.29
N THR A 390 -8.18 -9.28 0.82
CA THR A 390 -8.82 -10.59 0.95
C THR A 390 -7.89 -11.55 1.67
N ASN A 391 -8.44 -12.27 2.64
CA ASN A 391 -7.70 -13.25 3.43
C ASN A 391 -8.27 -14.64 3.17
N ARG A 392 -7.40 -15.58 2.85
CA ARG A 392 -7.75 -17.00 2.74
C ARG A 392 -6.87 -17.82 3.65
N VAL A 393 -7.49 -18.63 4.49
CA VAL A 393 -6.79 -19.61 5.33
C VAL A 393 -7.04 -20.99 4.77
N SER A 394 -5.99 -21.80 4.70
CA SER A 394 -6.07 -23.21 4.35
C SER A 394 -5.15 -24.01 5.26
N TYR A 395 -5.55 -25.25 5.55
CA TYR A 395 -4.76 -26.21 6.30
C TYR A 395 -4.38 -27.35 5.36
N VAL A 396 -3.09 -27.59 5.22
CA VAL A 396 -2.55 -28.67 4.38
C VAL A 396 -1.96 -29.72 5.31
N PRO A 397 -2.62 -30.86 5.53
CA PRO A 397 -2.05 -31.94 6.33
C PRO A 397 -0.72 -32.42 5.76
N THR A 398 0.29 -32.54 6.61
CA THR A 398 1.65 -32.95 6.23
C THR A 398 2.03 -34.32 6.77
N GLY A 399 1.24 -34.88 7.70
CA GLY A 399 1.48 -36.18 8.32
C GLY A 399 0.20 -36.99 8.52
N PRO A 400 0.32 -38.26 8.95
CA PRO A 400 -0.84 -39.07 9.31
C PRO A 400 -1.51 -38.52 10.56
N ARG A 401 -2.84 -38.64 10.63
CA ARG A 401 -3.62 -38.35 11.83
C ARG A 401 -3.36 -39.43 12.89
N ARG A 402 -3.22 -39.02 14.15
CA ARG A 402 -2.93 -39.88 15.30
C ARG A 402 -3.92 -39.63 16.42
N ASP A 403 -4.30 -40.69 17.13
CA ASP A 403 -5.13 -40.56 18.32
C ASP A 403 -4.27 -40.09 19.49
N VAL A 404 -4.68 -38.99 20.12
CA VAL A 404 -4.08 -38.43 21.34
C VAL A 404 -4.77 -39.03 22.56
N ALA A 405 -6.08 -39.16 22.49
CA ALA A 405 -6.90 -39.84 23.48
C ALA A 405 -8.00 -40.59 22.74
N SER A 406 -8.26 -41.83 23.14
CA SER A 406 -9.37 -42.62 22.61
C SER A 406 -10.03 -43.33 23.77
N GLN A 407 -11.35 -43.16 23.88
CA GLN A 407 -12.18 -43.95 24.76
C GLN A 407 -13.25 -44.59 23.90
N PHE A 408 -13.41 -45.89 24.02
CA PHE A 408 -14.46 -46.63 23.35
C PHE A 408 -14.98 -47.69 24.30
N THR A 409 -16.30 -47.81 24.36
CA THR A 409 -16.97 -48.80 25.19
C THR A 409 -18.22 -49.29 24.48
N GLN A 410 -18.46 -50.59 24.55
CA GLN A 410 -19.66 -51.24 24.01
C GLN A 410 -20.21 -52.19 25.07
N GLY A 411 -21.52 -52.34 25.13
CA GLY A 411 -22.18 -53.19 26.12
C GLY A 411 -23.69 -53.23 25.93
N GLY A 412 -24.34 -54.16 26.61
CA GLY A 412 -25.78 -54.37 26.57
C GLY A 412 -26.25 -55.05 27.83
N LEU A 413 -27.56 -55.23 28.01
CA LEU A 413 -28.12 -55.85 29.22
C LEU A 413 -27.62 -57.30 29.45
N ASP A 414 -27.16 -57.97 28.39
CA ASP A 414 -26.61 -59.33 28.44
C ASP A 414 -25.07 -59.40 28.60
N VAL A 415 -24.38 -58.26 28.59
CA VAL A 415 -22.91 -58.18 28.65
C VAL A 415 -22.54 -57.23 29.77
N ALA A 416 -21.96 -57.74 30.87
CA ALA A 416 -21.63 -56.95 32.05
C ALA A 416 -20.87 -55.67 31.69
N TRP A 417 -21.55 -54.53 31.81
CA TRP A 417 -21.04 -53.22 31.47
C TRP A 417 -20.72 -52.48 32.77
N ASP A 418 -19.44 -52.34 33.10
CA ASP A 418 -18.94 -51.88 34.41
C ASP A 418 -19.15 -50.37 34.69
N GLY A 419 -20.12 -49.73 34.01
CA GLY A 419 -20.36 -48.28 34.05
C GLY A 419 -21.82 -47.84 33.93
N LEU A 420 -22.78 -48.77 33.82
CA LEU A 420 -24.23 -48.49 33.79
C LEU A 420 -24.90 -49.39 34.82
N SER A 421 -24.86 -49.02 36.09
CA SER A 421 -25.51 -49.78 37.15
C SER A 421 -27.04 -49.69 37.14
N ASP A 422 -27.65 -48.74 36.39
CA ASP A 422 -29.10 -48.46 36.47
C ASP A 422 -29.82 -48.23 35.12
N GLY A 423 -29.22 -48.55 33.96
CA GLY A 423 -29.94 -48.55 32.66
C GLY A 423 -30.35 -47.16 32.09
N THR A 424 -29.98 -46.07 32.75
CA THR A 424 -30.26 -44.69 32.33
C THR A 424 -29.13 -44.10 31.49
N ILE A 425 -29.42 -43.66 30.25
CA ILE A 425 -28.48 -42.86 29.45
C ILE A 425 -28.97 -41.42 29.44
N THR A 426 -28.19 -40.55 30.08
CA THR A 426 -28.47 -39.12 30.09
C THR A 426 -28.03 -38.49 28.76
N VAL A 427 -28.99 -38.12 27.92
CA VAL A 427 -28.72 -37.33 26.72
C VAL A 427 -28.92 -35.86 27.07
N VAL A 428 -27.84 -35.09 27.06
CA VAL A 428 -27.89 -33.64 27.27
C VAL A 428 -28.15 -32.99 25.92
N ASP A 429 -29.36 -32.45 25.72
CA ASP A 429 -29.65 -31.60 24.57
C ASP A 429 -28.97 -30.24 24.76
N ALA A 430 -27.92 -30.00 23.97
CA ALA A 430 -27.13 -28.78 24.05
C ALA A 430 -27.87 -27.53 23.50
N ILE A 431 -28.99 -27.68 22.79
CA ILE A 431 -29.75 -26.57 22.19
C ILE A 431 -30.82 -26.06 23.17
N ASP A 432 -31.47 -26.96 23.91
CA ASP A 432 -32.58 -26.60 24.81
C ASP A 432 -32.19 -26.64 26.31
N GLN A 433 -30.95 -27.04 26.63
CA GLN A 433 -30.44 -27.24 28.00
C GLN A 433 -31.31 -28.15 28.90
N GLN A 434 -32.24 -28.90 28.31
CA GLN A 434 -33.05 -29.88 29.03
C GLN A 434 -32.31 -31.21 29.06
N ILE A 435 -32.14 -31.74 30.27
CA ILE A 435 -31.66 -33.10 30.49
C ILE A 435 -32.87 -34.02 30.26
N THR A 436 -32.92 -34.66 29.08
CA THR A 436 -33.89 -35.74 28.86
C THR A 436 -33.21 -37.04 29.29
N GLU A 437 -33.58 -37.53 30.46
CA GLU A 437 -33.18 -38.85 30.92
C GLU A 437 -34.04 -39.87 30.17
N LEU A 438 -33.44 -40.52 29.17
CA LEU A 438 -34.09 -41.62 28.47
C LEU A 438 -33.82 -42.88 29.27
N ASP A 439 -34.88 -43.42 29.85
CA ASP A 439 -34.85 -44.70 30.57
C ASP A 439 -34.90 -45.83 29.54
N PHE A 440 -33.81 -46.60 29.45
CA PHE A 440 -33.67 -47.73 28.54
C PHE A 440 -33.81 -49.07 29.27
N SER A 441 -34.21 -49.06 30.56
CA SER A 441 -34.31 -50.26 31.40
C SER A 441 -35.36 -51.28 30.93
N ASP A 442 -36.40 -50.81 30.21
CA ASP A 442 -37.48 -51.64 29.67
C ASP A 442 -37.28 -52.05 28.19
N ILE A 443 -36.09 -51.83 27.61
CA ILE A 443 -35.79 -52.22 26.22
C ILE A 443 -35.11 -53.59 26.17
N ASP A 444 -35.83 -54.58 25.63
CA ASP A 444 -35.29 -55.91 25.33
C ASP A 444 -34.10 -55.82 24.36
N ASN A 445 -33.06 -56.65 24.55
CA ASN A 445 -31.89 -56.71 23.68
C ASN A 445 -31.16 -55.36 23.46
N LEU A 446 -31.17 -54.47 24.45
CA LEU A 446 -30.44 -53.21 24.37
C LEU A 446 -28.93 -53.45 24.13
N PHE A 447 -28.39 -52.81 23.10
CA PHE A 447 -26.97 -52.76 22.80
C PHE A 447 -26.52 -51.35 22.45
N VAL A 448 -25.45 -50.91 23.10
CA VAL A 448 -24.93 -49.56 23.00
C VAL A 448 -23.44 -49.59 22.71
N GLN A 449 -23.02 -48.69 21.82
CA GLN A 449 -21.62 -48.40 21.51
C GLN A 449 -21.41 -46.90 21.69
N THR A 450 -20.40 -46.51 22.46
CA THR A 450 -20.01 -45.12 22.64
C THR A 450 -18.50 -44.99 22.49
N GLY A 451 -18.05 -43.97 21.78
CA GLY A 451 -16.64 -43.69 21.59
C GLY A 451 -16.37 -42.23 21.31
N VAL A 452 -15.28 -41.74 21.89
CA VAL A 452 -14.75 -40.41 21.62
C VAL A 452 -13.25 -40.54 21.40
N ASP A 453 -12.81 -40.10 20.24
CA ASP A 453 -11.40 -39.99 19.90
C ASP A 453 -11.04 -38.51 19.77
N VAL A 454 -9.98 -38.08 20.44
CA VAL A 454 -9.31 -36.82 20.20
C VAL A 454 -8.05 -37.13 19.43
N THR A 455 -7.88 -36.46 18.31
CA THR A 455 -6.83 -36.75 17.34
C THR A 455 -5.98 -35.52 17.10
N THR A 456 -4.73 -35.74 16.74
CA THR A 456 -3.83 -34.70 16.26
C THR A 456 -3.32 -35.04 14.87
N GLN A 457 -3.13 -34.03 14.03
CA GLN A 457 -2.53 -34.20 12.72
C GLN A 457 -1.59 -33.03 12.42
N GLU A 458 -0.35 -33.35 12.09
CA GLU A 458 0.59 -32.35 11.61
C GLU A 458 0.07 -31.71 10.31
N ALA A 459 0.07 -30.39 10.25
CA ALA A 459 -0.31 -29.64 9.06
C ALA A 459 0.51 -28.35 8.90
N THR A 460 0.38 -27.75 7.73
CA THR A 460 0.79 -26.37 7.47
C THR A 460 -0.46 -25.51 7.37
N ARG A 461 -0.57 -24.52 8.26
CA ARG A 461 -1.54 -23.44 8.13
C ARG A 461 -0.98 -22.42 7.15
N ARG A 462 -1.62 -22.31 6.00
CA ARG A 462 -1.28 -21.32 4.96
C ARG A 462 -2.31 -20.20 4.97
N VAL A 463 -1.84 -19.00 5.29
CA VAL A 463 -2.61 -17.75 5.22
C VAL A 463 -2.14 -16.99 3.99
N ILE A 464 -3.04 -16.76 3.04
CA ILE A 464 -2.80 -15.92 1.87
C ILE A 464 -3.58 -14.64 2.07
N SER A 465 -2.87 -13.52 2.18
CA SER A 465 -3.43 -12.18 2.16
C SER A 465 -3.15 -11.58 0.79
N GLN A 466 -4.19 -11.12 0.11
CA GLN A 466 -4.07 -10.43 -1.16
C GLN A 466 -4.64 -9.01 -1.01
N GLU A 467 -3.75 -8.03 -1.10
CA GLU A 467 -4.07 -6.60 -1.14
C GLU A 467 -4.08 -6.16 -2.60
N VAL A 468 -5.24 -5.72 -3.09
CA VAL A 468 -5.41 -5.18 -4.44
C VAL A 468 -5.69 -3.68 -4.33
N SER A 469 -4.74 -2.90 -4.84
CA SER A 469 -4.80 -1.44 -4.94
C SER A 469 -5.16 -1.04 -6.37
N THR A 470 -6.16 -0.20 -6.54
CA THR A 470 -6.53 0.42 -7.82
C THR A 470 -6.35 1.92 -7.73
N TYR A 471 -5.67 2.52 -8.72
CA TYR A 471 -5.34 3.93 -8.71
C TYR A 471 -6.11 4.69 -9.79
N ARG A 472 -6.69 5.83 -9.40
CA ARG A 472 -7.40 6.74 -10.31
C ARG A 472 -7.05 8.19 -10.05
N TYR A 473 -7.12 9.00 -11.09
CA TYR A 473 -6.93 10.44 -11.05
C TYR A 473 -8.26 11.15 -10.79
N VAL A 474 -8.34 11.88 -9.68
CA VAL A 474 -9.54 12.64 -9.30
C VAL A 474 -9.27 14.15 -9.35
N PRO A 475 -10.28 14.98 -9.71
CA PRO A 475 -10.13 16.44 -9.73
C PRO A 475 -9.69 17.01 -8.38
N HIS A 476 -8.76 17.96 -8.40
CA HIS A 476 -8.19 18.56 -7.20
C HIS A 476 -7.93 20.06 -7.42
N LEU A 477 -8.42 20.88 -6.49
CA LEU A 477 -8.13 22.31 -6.37
C LEU A 477 -7.21 22.57 -5.18
N SER A 478 -6.12 23.31 -5.40
CA SER A 478 -5.19 23.70 -4.35
C SER A 478 -4.82 25.18 -4.43
N PHE A 479 -4.66 25.81 -3.28
CA PHE A 479 -4.04 27.11 -3.11
C PHE A 479 -2.75 26.92 -2.31
N SER A 480 -1.66 27.54 -2.78
CA SER A 480 -0.38 27.51 -2.09
C SER A 480 0.27 28.88 -2.09
N GLY A 481 0.89 29.23 -0.97
CA GLY A 481 1.74 30.39 -0.84
C GLY A 481 3.06 30.05 -0.15
N ASN A 482 4.07 30.88 -0.37
CA ASN A 482 5.34 30.77 0.34
C ASN A 482 6.06 32.09 0.56
N ARG A 483 6.92 32.07 1.57
CA ARG A 483 7.91 33.10 1.89
C ARG A 483 9.30 32.47 1.79
N THR A 484 10.08 32.90 0.81
CA THR A 484 11.44 32.41 0.59
C THR A 484 12.46 33.50 0.92
N SER A 485 13.41 33.17 1.79
CA SER A 485 14.57 34.00 2.15
C SER A 485 15.86 33.23 1.89
N GLY A 486 17.02 33.85 2.06
CA GLY A 486 18.29 33.14 1.85
C GLY A 486 18.59 32.04 2.86
N THR A 487 17.87 31.95 3.97
CA THR A 487 18.08 30.94 5.02
C THR A 487 16.82 30.15 5.38
N SER A 488 15.65 30.51 4.87
CA SER A 488 14.40 29.83 5.25
C SER A 488 13.33 29.88 4.16
N VAL A 489 12.48 28.86 4.15
CA VAL A 489 11.30 28.74 3.31
C VAL A 489 10.12 28.38 4.21
N LEU A 490 9.09 29.20 4.22
CA LEU A 490 7.79 28.89 4.83
C LEU A 490 6.78 28.68 3.69
N ARG A 491 6.12 27.53 3.65
CA ARG A 491 5.02 27.23 2.72
C ARG A 491 3.74 27.00 3.51
N TYR A 492 2.64 27.47 2.97
CA TYR A 492 1.30 27.20 3.47
C TYR A 492 0.40 26.85 2.30
N TYR A 493 -0.53 25.95 2.52
CA TYR A 493 -1.39 25.45 1.46
C TYR A 493 -2.69 24.90 2.01
N THR A 494 -3.70 24.90 1.15
CA THR A 494 -5.01 24.31 1.42
C THR A 494 -5.61 23.86 0.11
N GLY A 495 -6.46 22.85 0.13
CA GLY A 495 -7.08 22.38 -1.09
C GLY A 495 -8.23 21.43 -0.82
N VAL A 496 -8.84 20.97 -1.90
CA VAL A 496 -9.99 20.07 -1.92
C VAL A 496 -9.78 19.04 -3.03
N ILE A 497 -9.82 17.77 -2.65
CA ILE A 497 -9.78 16.60 -3.51
C ILE A 497 -11.23 16.14 -3.72
N LEU A 498 -11.67 16.08 -4.98
CA LEU A 498 -13.05 15.77 -5.37
C LEU A 498 -13.15 14.31 -5.82
N SER A 499 -13.05 13.38 -4.87
CA SER A 499 -13.37 11.96 -5.04
C SER A 499 -14.81 11.68 -4.57
N ASP A 500 -15.17 10.40 -4.44
CA ASP A 500 -16.48 9.96 -3.95
C ASP A 500 -16.80 10.56 -2.57
N GLU A 501 -15.78 10.68 -1.72
CA GLU A 501 -15.81 11.44 -0.47
C GLU A 501 -14.88 12.65 -0.60
N THR A 502 -15.46 13.85 -0.72
CA THR A 502 -14.66 15.07 -0.88
C THR A 502 -13.75 15.30 0.33
N THR A 503 -12.44 15.41 0.09
CA THR A 503 -11.43 15.61 1.15
C THR A 503 -10.85 17.01 1.05
N ALA A 504 -11.12 17.85 2.05
CA ALA A 504 -10.46 19.14 2.21
C ALA A 504 -9.20 18.99 3.09
N TYR A 505 -8.19 19.81 2.84
CA TYR A 505 -6.98 19.82 3.67
C TYR A 505 -6.39 21.21 3.85
N VAL A 506 -5.63 21.35 4.92
CA VAL A 506 -4.80 22.51 5.21
C VAL A 506 -3.47 22.04 5.77
N GLY A 507 -2.40 22.72 5.37
CA GLY A 507 -1.08 22.38 5.85
C GLY A 507 -0.08 23.51 5.70
N ALA A 508 1.04 23.33 6.38
CA ALA A 508 2.17 24.23 6.31
C ALA A 508 3.45 23.47 6.57
N ASP A 509 4.54 23.95 5.95
CA ASP A 509 5.87 23.48 6.25
C ASP A 509 6.88 24.62 6.30
N TYR A 510 7.90 24.43 7.13
CA TYR A 510 8.94 25.42 7.39
C TYR A 510 10.31 24.74 7.35
N ALA A 511 11.17 25.21 6.47
CA ALA A 511 12.57 24.80 6.37
C ALA A 511 13.49 25.96 6.75
N LEU A 512 14.52 25.68 7.55
CA LEU A 512 15.55 26.62 7.98
C LEU A 512 16.92 26.01 7.74
N ASN A 513 17.81 26.75 7.08
CA ASN A 513 19.22 26.41 6.91
C ASN A 513 20.07 27.64 7.23
N THR A 514 20.87 27.54 8.29
CA THR A 514 21.70 28.66 8.76
C THR A 514 23.14 28.51 8.28
N GLU A 515 23.86 29.63 8.14
CA GLU A 515 25.30 29.64 7.84
C GLU A 515 26.13 28.96 8.93
N GLN A 516 25.59 28.80 10.15
CA GLN A 516 26.22 28.13 11.28
C GLN A 516 26.07 26.59 11.25
N GLY A 517 25.44 26.05 10.20
CA GLY A 517 25.28 24.61 9.99
C GLY A 517 24.04 24.00 10.65
N TRP A 518 23.16 24.80 11.26
CA TRP A 518 21.84 24.30 11.70
C TRP A 518 20.90 24.13 10.51
N SER A 519 20.20 23.00 10.49
CA SER A 519 19.09 22.71 9.60
C SER A 519 17.89 22.26 10.41
N ALA A 520 16.71 22.83 10.13
CA ALA A 520 15.46 22.42 10.77
C ALA A 520 14.35 22.36 9.73
N TYR A 521 13.44 21.41 9.91
CA TYR A 521 12.26 21.22 9.09
C TYR A 521 11.07 20.87 9.99
N LEU A 522 9.91 21.46 9.71
CA LEU A 522 8.66 21.14 10.37
C LEU A 522 7.56 21.13 9.31
N ARG A 523 6.70 20.11 9.30
CA ARG A 523 5.52 20.00 8.45
C ARG A 523 4.34 19.51 9.27
N ALA A 524 3.17 20.07 8.99
CA ALA A 524 1.91 19.60 9.55
C ALA A 524 0.82 19.73 8.49
N ASP A 525 0.06 18.65 8.30
CA ASP A 525 -1.07 18.55 7.39
C ASP A 525 -2.27 17.98 8.14
N VAL A 526 -3.46 18.51 7.85
CA VAL A 526 -4.73 18.01 8.39
C VAL A 526 -5.71 17.83 7.25
N TYR A 527 -6.36 16.66 7.20
CA TYR A 527 -7.36 16.29 6.20
C TYR A 527 -8.73 16.10 6.86
N SER A 528 -9.81 16.48 6.16
CA SER A 528 -11.17 16.36 6.69
C SER A 528 -11.69 14.92 6.64
N ASN A 529 -11.32 14.19 5.58
CA ASN A 529 -11.69 12.80 5.31
C ASN A 529 -10.41 12.06 4.89
N PRO A 530 -9.62 11.56 5.86
CA PRO A 530 -8.34 10.94 5.57
C PRO A 530 -8.49 9.58 4.87
N ASP A 531 -7.63 9.31 3.89
CA ASP A 531 -7.56 8.05 3.15
C ASP A 531 -6.14 7.44 3.24
N GLN A 532 -5.88 6.37 2.47
CA GLN A 532 -4.58 5.66 2.51
C GLN A 532 -3.39 6.47 1.97
N ASP A 533 -3.64 7.52 1.19
CA ASP A 533 -2.65 8.36 0.51
C ASP A 533 -2.68 9.83 0.99
N HIS A 534 -3.83 10.29 1.50
CA HIS A 534 -4.11 11.64 1.96
C HIS A 534 -4.61 11.61 3.41
N TYR A 535 -3.69 11.73 4.36
CA TYR A 535 -3.98 11.67 5.78
C TYR A 535 -3.21 12.74 6.54
N SER A 536 -3.68 13.05 7.75
CA SER A 536 -3.08 14.03 8.63
C SER A 536 -1.74 13.51 9.16
N GLU A 537 -0.71 14.33 9.00
CA GLU A 537 0.68 13.97 9.29
C GLU A 537 1.37 15.16 9.97
N VAL A 538 2.21 14.86 10.97
CA VAL A 538 3.15 15.83 11.54
C VAL A 538 4.56 15.25 11.45
N GLU A 539 5.48 16.06 10.94
CA GLU A 539 6.88 15.70 10.80
C GLU A 539 7.79 16.84 11.27
N GLY A 540 8.83 16.50 12.04
CA GLY A 540 9.85 17.44 12.49
C GLY A 540 11.25 16.86 12.33
N ARG A 541 12.20 17.67 11.89
CA ARG A 541 13.61 17.31 11.78
C ARG A 541 14.48 18.46 12.29
N LEU A 542 15.53 18.13 13.02
CA LEU A 542 16.54 19.08 13.48
C LEU A 542 17.91 18.44 13.35
N SER A 543 18.83 19.12 12.67
CA SER A 543 20.21 18.67 12.56
C SER A 543 21.22 19.82 12.65
N ARG A 544 22.45 19.46 12.97
CA ARG A 544 23.58 20.36 13.01
C ARG A 544 24.78 19.74 12.30
N ARG A 545 25.28 20.47 11.32
CA ARG A 545 26.54 20.20 10.64
C ARG A 545 27.68 20.96 11.31
N PHE A 546 28.68 20.22 11.74
CA PHE A 546 29.95 20.71 12.25
C PHE A 546 30.99 20.58 11.13
N LYS A 547 31.53 21.71 10.68
CA LYS A 547 32.62 21.72 9.72
C LYS A 547 33.93 21.45 10.47
N LEU A 548 34.59 20.34 10.17
CA LEU A 548 35.88 19.95 10.76
C LEU A 548 37.05 20.53 9.94
N SER A 549 36.94 20.47 8.61
CA SER A 549 37.86 21.09 7.63
C SER A 549 37.09 21.50 6.37
N GLU A 550 37.77 21.93 5.30
CA GLU A 550 37.10 22.27 4.03
C GLU A 550 36.40 21.09 3.37
N ASP A 551 36.96 19.89 3.53
CA ASP A 551 36.52 18.63 2.93
C ASP A 551 35.88 17.66 3.93
N ARG A 552 35.90 17.99 5.24
CA ARG A 552 35.36 17.13 6.29
C ARG A 552 34.25 17.81 7.08
N ASN A 553 33.13 17.12 7.19
CA ASN A 553 32.02 17.56 8.02
C ASN A 553 31.44 16.39 8.82
N PHE A 554 30.83 16.73 9.94
CA PHE A 554 30.12 15.81 10.80
C PHE A 554 28.71 16.35 11.01
N THR A 555 27.69 15.52 10.90
CA THR A 555 26.29 15.92 11.05
C THR A 555 25.64 15.04 12.12
N LEU A 556 24.92 15.68 13.04
CA LEU A 556 24.04 15.01 13.99
C LEU A 556 22.63 15.53 13.81
N GLY A 557 21.64 14.65 13.87
CA GLY A 557 20.25 15.03 13.76
C GLY A 557 19.29 14.11 14.47
N VAL A 558 18.11 14.64 14.71
CA VAL A 558 16.93 13.93 15.19
C VAL A 558 15.78 14.22 14.22
N ALA A 559 14.97 13.21 13.93
CA ALA A 559 13.71 13.38 13.22
C ALA A 559 12.59 12.66 13.96
N ALA A 560 11.38 13.16 13.83
CA ALA A 560 10.18 12.54 14.34
C ALA A 560 9.06 12.71 13.32
N HIS A 561 8.22 11.69 13.18
CA HIS A 561 7.02 11.73 12.35
C HIS A 561 5.88 10.99 13.04
N ALA A 562 4.65 11.41 12.74
CA ALA A 562 3.43 10.78 13.23
C ALA A 562 2.32 10.91 12.17
N GLU A 563 1.78 9.78 11.75
CA GLU A 563 0.51 9.64 11.04
C GLU A 563 -0.61 9.68 12.08
N LEU A 564 -1.57 10.59 11.95
CA LEU A 564 -2.56 10.84 12.99
C LEU A 564 -3.86 10.06 12.79
N ASP A 565 -4.30 9.93 11.54
CA ASP A 565 -5.64 9.44 11.19
C ASP A 565 -5.65 8.57 9.92
N ARG A 566 -4.47 8.08 9.50
CA ARG A 566 -4.37 7.17 8.36
C ARG A 566 -5.18 5.90 8.64
N PRO A 567 -6.16 5.54 7.79
CA PRO A 567 -6.95 4.32 8.00
C PRO A 567 -6.07 3.07 8.04
N ASN A 568 -6.44 2.10 8.88
CA ASN A 568 -5.78 0.79 8.88
C ASN A 568 -6.40 -0.09 7.79
N LEU A 569 -5.56 -0.68 6.95
CA LEU A 569 -5.96 -1.83 6.13
C LEU A 569 -6.13 -3.00 7.10
N ASP A 570 -7.37 -3.47 7.21
CA ASP A 570 -7.88 -4.51 8.11
C ASP A 570 -6.82 -5.28 8.91
N GLY A 571 -6.86 -5.18 10.25
CA GLY A 571 -5.79 -5.44 11.24
C GLY A 571 -5.19 -6.85 11.31
N SER A 572 -5.38 -7.66 10.28
CA SER A 572 -4.85 -9.01 10.06
C SER A 572 -3.45 -9.05 9.41
N VAL A 573 -3.00 -7.94 8.80
CA VAL A 573 -1.66 -7.85 8.18
C VAL A 573 -0.81 -6.86 8.99
N PRO A 574 0.23 -7.33 9.70
CA PRO A 574 1.19 -6.44 10.34
C PRO A 574 1.85 -5.56 9.27
N ARG A 575 1.86 -4.23 9.47
CA ARG A 575 2.69 -3.32 8.66
C ARG A 575 4.15 -3.66 8.95
N LEU A 576 4.83 -4.29 8.00
CA LEU A 576 6.24 -4.63 8.13
C LEU A 576 7.09 -3.39 7.82
N GLY A 577 7.73 -2.81 8.85
CA GLY A 577 8.81 -1.83 8.68
C GLY A 577 8.40 -0.35 8.60
N GLU A 578 7.11 -0.03 8.58
CA GLU A 578 6.61 1.34 8.65
C GLU A 578 5.62 1.47 9.79
N GLY A 579 6.10 2.06 10.88
CA GLY A 579 5.24 2.46 11.98
C GLY A 579 4.45 3.72 11.65
N SER A 580 3.25 3.82 12.20
CA SER A 580 2.40 5.02 12.21
C SER A 580 3.06 6.21 12.91
N SER A 581 4.06 5.96 13.75
CA SER A 581 4.90 6.98 14.36
C SER A 581 6.35 6.53 14.38
N GLY A 582 7.29 7.46 14.47
CA GLY A 582 8.66 7.07 14.74
C GLY A 582 9.62 8.22 14.97
N ILE A 583 10.73 7.88 15.62
CA ILE A 583 11.83 8.77 15.97
C ILE A 583 13.10 8.21 15.35
N ASP A 584 13.86 9.07 14.67
CA ASP A 584 15.16 8.76 14.10
C ASP A 584 16.26 9.56 14.78
N LEU A 585 17.36 8.89 15.11
CA LEU A 585 18.63 9.52 15.48
C LEU A 585 19.62 9.26 14.35
N VAL A 586 20.19 10.33 13.79
CA VAL A 586 21.09 10.24 12.64
C VAL A 586 22.44 10.86 12.96
N GLY A 587 23.51 10.12 12.67
CA GLY A 587 24.88 10.60 12.65
C GLY A 587 25.49 10.41 11.27
N GLY A 588 26.23 11.40 10.77
CA GLY A 588 26.88 11.35 9.47
C GLY A 588 28.28 11.95 9.53
N TYR A 589 29.21 11.34 8.82
CA TYR A 589 30.57 11.85 8.62
C TYR A 589 30.88 11.88 7.13
N GLN A 590 31.30 13.03 6.62
CA GLN A 590 31.75 13.18 5.24
C GLN A 590 33.22 13.58 5.23
N SER A 591 34.00 12.96 4.35
CA SER A 591 35.41 13.27 4.12
C SER A 591 35.73 13.09 2.64
N GLY A 592 35.75 14.20 1.89
CA GLY A 592 35.95 14.19 0.44
C GLY A 592 34.89 13.33 -0.28
N PRO A 593 35.29 12.30 -1.06
CA PRO A 593 34.36 11.43 -1.78
C PRO A 593 33.62 10.43 -0.88
N LEU A 594 34.08 10.23 0.36
CA LEU A 594 33.51 9.26 1.29
C LEU A 594 32.46 9.92 2.19
N SER A 595 31.33 9.25 2.38
CA SER A 595 30.32 9.58 3.38
C SER A 595 29.90 8.31 4.13
N LEU A 596 29.89 8.41 5.46
CA LEU A 596 29.41 7.40 6.38
C LEU A 596 28.18 7.94 7.08
N THR A 597 27.18 7.09 7.29
CA THR A 597 25.94 7.43 7.98
C THR A 597 25.57 6.30 8.93
N ALA A 598 25.05 6.65 10.09
CA ALA A 598 24.45 5.74 11.05
C ALA A 598 23.08 6.32 11.43
N ARG A 599 22.05 5.48 11.41
CA ARG A 599 20.68 5.84 11.77
C ARG A 599 20.14 4.80 12.73
N GLU A 600 19.61 5.26 13.85
CA GLU A 600 18.80 4.45 14.74
C GLU A 600 17.35 4.90 14.63
N ARG A 601 16.44 3.99 14.32
CA ARG A 601 15.02 4.26 14.16
C ARG A 601 14.21 3.50 15.19
N PHE A 602 13.32 4.22 15.86
CA PHE A 602 12.28 3.70 16.74
C PHE A 602 10.94 3.87 16.01
N SER A 603 10.23 2.79 15.72
CA SER A 603 8.95 2.78 15.01
C SER A 603 7.81 2.40 15.95
N ASP A 604 6.63 2.94 15.68
CA ASP A 604 5.41 2.83 16.49
C ASP A 604 5.63 3.16 17.97
N VAL A 605 6.39 4.23 18.21
CA VAL A 605 6.60 4.83 19.52
C VAL A 605 5.24 5.29 20.03
N ASN A 606 4.69 4.61 21.04
CA ASN A 606 3.34 4.73 21.64
C ASN A 606 2.36 3.57 21.35
N THR A 607 2.81 2.48 20.71
CA THR A 607 2.01 1.25 20.59
C THR A 607 2.72 0.06 21.23
N ASP A 608 1.96 -1.01 21.51
CA ASP A 608 2.49 -2.27 22.04
C ASP A 608 3.33 -3.06 21.01
N THR A 609 3.37 -2.63 19.74
CA THR A 609 4.07 -3.29 18.63
C THR A 609 5.35 -2.58 18.21
N GLY A 610 5.92 -1.74 19.08
CA GLY A 610 7.12 -0.96 18.79
C GLY A 610 8.29 -1.79 18.26
N ALA A 611 9.01 -1.25 17.28
CA ALA A 611 10.16 -1.89 16.64
C ALA A 611 11.36 -0.95 16.57
N THR A 612 12.57 -1.52 16.60
CA THR A 612 13.83 -0.76 16.49
C THR A 612 14.65 -1.26 15.31
N SER A 613 15.26 -0.35 14.54
CA SER A 613 16.16 -0.71 13.45
C SER A 613 17.38 0.21 13.39
N THR A 614 18.57 -0.40 13.33
CA THR A 614 19.84 0.29 13.11
C THR A 614 20.27 0.15 11.66
N THR A 615 20.59 1.26 10.99
CA THR A 615 21.09 1.28 9.61
C THR A 615 22.45 1.96 9.57
N PHE A 616 23.43 1.31 8.94
CA PHE A 616 24.72 1.91 8.60
C PHE A 616 24.83 2.05 7.08
N GLY A 617 25.16 3.24 6.62
CA GLY A 617 25.34 3.55 5.21
C GLY A 617 26.76 4.02 4.92
N LEU A 618 27.33 3.52 3.83
CA LEU A 618 28.58 4.01 3.25
C LEU A 618 28.30 4.44 1.82
N THR A 619 28.69 5.66 1.48
CA THR A 619 28.63 6.19 0.11
C THR A 619 30.03 6.62 -0.29
N TYR A 620 30.45 6.22 -1.49
CA TYR A 620 31.70 6.65 -2.09
C TYR A 620 31.41 7.23 -3.47
N ARG A 621 31.75 8.50 -3.69
CA ARG A 621 31.65 9.12 -5.01
C ARG A 621 32.90 8.83 -5.83
N VAL A 622 32.72 8.05 -6.87
CA VAL A 622 33.70 7.91 -7.94
C VAL A 622 33.45 9.06 -8.91
N ASN A 623 34.35 10.03 -8.98
CA ASN A 623 34.31 10.98 -10.08
C ASN A 623 34.68 10.22 -11.37
N PRO A 624 33.82 10.17 -12.40
CA PRO A 624 34.27 9.80 -13.73
C PRO A 624 35.24 10.91 -14.19
N ALA A 625 36.45 10.50 -14.59
CA ALA A 625 37.47 11.38 -15.14
C ALA A 625 37.08 11.90 -16.52
#